data_AF-A0A7V1BVR1-F1
#
_entry.id   AF-A0A7V1BVR1-F1
#
_cell.length_a   1.000
_cell.length_b   1.000
_cell.length_c   1.000
_cell.angle_alpha   90.00
_cell.angle_beta   90.00
_cell.angle_gamma   90.00
#
_symmetry.space_group_name_H-M   'P 1'
#
loop_
_entity.id
_entity.type
_entity.pdbx_description
1 polymer ?
#
loop_
_entity_poly.entity_id
_entity_poly.type
_entity_poly.pdbx_seq_one_letter_code
_entity_poly.pdbx_strand_id
1 'polypeptide(L)'
;TGYRGKIAVRIPGKSFALDLAKAADFPITATSANISGTPPAQEAAEVIGHFGENIDLIVDGNKTPGGKPSTIIDVTVTPPKIIRDGRVQLESDHH
;
A
#
# COMPACT_ATOMS: atom_id res chain seq x y z
N THR A 1 -3.63 -11.75 3.65
CA THR A 1 -4.41 -12.94 3.23
C THR A 1 -5.58 -12.52 2.36
N GLY A 2 -5.99 -13.44 1.49
CA GLY A 2 -7.29 -13.58 0.83
C GLY A 2 -7.52 -15.09 0.69
N TYR A 3 -7.41 -15.81 1.82
CA TYR A 3 -7.40 -17.28 1.95
C TYR A 3 -6.23 -18.04 1.28
N ARG A 4 -5.06 -17.40 1.10
CA ARG A 4 -3.89 -18.00 0.42
C ARG A 4 -2.73 -18.45 1.33
N GLY A 5 -2.94 -18.52 2.65
CA GLY A 5 -1.89 -18.94 3.61
C GLY A 5 -0.67 -18.01 3.71
N LYS A 6 -0.71 -16.82 3.08
CA LYS A 6 0.40 -15.85 3.06
C LYS A 6 -0.06 -14.46 3.49
N ILE A 7 0.87 -13.70 4.06
CA ILE A 7 0.70 -12.28 4.41
C ILE A 7 1.73 -11.43 3.67
N ALA A 8 1.28 -10.28 3.17
CA ALA A 8 2.15 -9.27 2.58
C ALA A 8 2.42 -8.21 3.64
N VAL A 9 3.70 -7.87 3.84
CA VAL A 9 4.14 -6.88 4.82
C VAL A 9 4.96 -5.81 4.10
N ARG A 10 4.82 -4.55 4.52
CA ARG A 10 5.59 -3.41 4.01
C ARG A 10 5.89 -2.44 5.15
N ILE A 11 7.09 -1.86 5.13
CA ILE A 11 7.44 -0.68 5.92
C ILE A 11 7.42 0.53 4.97
N PRO A 12 6.58 1.56 5.19
CA PRO A 12 6.61 2.77 4.38
C PRO A 12 7.95 3.51 4.49
N GLY A 13 8.37 4.22 3.43
CA GLY A 13 9.47 5.17 3.54
C GLY A 13 9.11 6.37 4.42
N LYS A 14 10.05 7.32 4.59
CA LYS A 14 9.84 8.56 5.39
C LYS A 14 8.57 9.29 4.93
N SER A 15 7.54 9.26 5.77
CA SER A 15 6.19 9.77 5.47
C SER A 15 5.34 9.75 6.75
N PHE A 16 4.22 10.48 6.74
CA PHE A 16 3.23 10.40 7.82
C PHE A 16 2.80 8.96 8.13
N ALA A 17 2.65 8.11 7.11
CA ALA A 17 2.30 6.70 7.30
C ALA A 17 3.36 5.91 8.11
N LEU A 18 4.64 6.25 7.96
CA LEU A 18 5.70 5.64 8.77
C LEU A 18 5.66 6.17 10.21
N ASP A 19 5.42 7.46 10.40
CA ASP A 19 5.35 8.05 11.74
C ASP A 19 4.13 7.53 12.51
N LEU A 20 2.98 7.39 11.85
CA LEU A 20 1.80 6.74 12.38
C LEU A 20 2.08 5.29 12.76
N ALA A 21 2.73 4.52 11.88
CA ALA A 21 3.07 3.12 12.16
C ALA A 21 4.07 2.96 13.32
N LYS A 22 4.93 3.94 13.57
CA LYS A 22 5.84 3.97 14.73
C LYS A 22 5.14 4.34 16.03
N ALA A 23 4.14 5.22 15.95
CA ALA A 23 3.36 5.66 17.10
C ALA A 23 2.25 4.66 17.48
N ALA A 24 1.83 3.80 16.54
CA ALA A 24 0.87 2.74 16.80
C ALA A 24 1.54 1.55 17.51
N ASP A 25 0.93 1.07 18.60
CA ASP A 25 1.37 -0.14 19.32
C ASP A 25 0.90 -1.45 18.65
N PHE A 26 0.39 -1.37 17.41
CA PHE A 26 -0.16 -2.51 16.67
C PHE A 26 0.07 -2.39 15.15
N PRO A 27 0.05 -3.51 14.39
CA PRO A 27 0.17 -3.48 12.94
C PRO A 27 -1.03 -2.79 12.27
N ILE A 28 -0.75 -1.94 11.28
CA ILE A 28 -1.79 -1.27 10.49
C ILE A 28 -2.04 -2.06 9.21
N THR A 29 -3.29 -2.49 9.00
CA THR A 29 -3.73 -3.02 7.71
C THR A 29 -4.25 -1.90 6.84
N ALA A 30 -3.86 -1.89 5.57
CA ALA A 30 -4.29 -0.87 4.63
C ALA A 30 -4.40 -1.43 3.21
N THR A 31 -5.40 -0.94 2.48
CA THR A 31 -5.50 -1.07 1.02
C THR A 31 -5.33 0.31 0.39
N SER A 32 -5.31 0.39 -0.94
CA SER A 32 -5.49 1.69 -1.60
C SER A 32 -6.87 2.26 -1.23
N ALA A 33 -6.94 3.58 -1.01
CA ALA A 33 -8.16 4.28 -0.65
C ALA A 33 -9.03 4.49 -1.91
N ASN A 34 -9.72 3.44 -2.32
CA ASN A 34 -10.62 3.46 -3.48
C ASN A 34 -11.78 2.49 -3.31
N ILE A 35 -12.85 2.77 -4.05
CA ILE A 35 -13.89 1.77 -4.33
C ILE A 35 -13.25 0.68 -5.20
N SER A 36 -13.58 -0.58 -4.92
CA SER A 36 -13.01 -1.71 -5.67
C SER A 36 -13.24 -1.53 -7.18
N GLY A 37 -12.16 -1.60 -7.96
CA GLY A 37 -12.19 -1.40 -9.41
C GLY A 37 -11.94 0.04 -9.89
N THR A 38 -11.93 1.03 -9.00
CA THR A 38 -11.61 2.42 -9.35
C THR A 38 -10.14 2.77 -9.05
N PRO A 39 -9.57 3.82 -9.66
CA PRO A 39 -8.24 4.30 -9.32
C PRO A 39 -8.14 4.72 -7.84
N PRO A 40 -6.97 4.55 -7.19
CA PRO A 40 -6.68 5.08 -5.86
C PRO A 40 -6.93 6.59 -5.77
N ALA A 41 -7.61 7.03 -4.71
CA ALA A 41 -7.71 8.44 -4.39
C ALA A 41 -6.31 9.05 -4.15
N GLN A 42 -6.11 10.25 -4.65
CA GLN A 42 -4.87 11.02 -4.54
C GLN A 42 -4.99 12.21 -3.60
N GLU A 43 -6.19 12.66 -3.26
CA GLU A 43 -6.43 13.79 -2.36
C GLU A 43 -7.63 13.54 -1.44
N ALA A 44 -7.71 14.28 -0.34
CA ALA A 44 -8.74 14.08 0.69
C ALA A 44 -10.16 14.24 0.14
N ALA A 45 -10.37 15.18 -0.78
CA ALA A 45 -11.67 15.41 -1.42
C ALA A 45 -12.19 14.17 -2.17
N GLU A 46 -11.30 13.42 -2.85
CA GLU A 46 -11.66 12.18 -3.53
C GLU A 46 -12.01 11.06 -2.53
N VAL A 47 -11.29 10.99 -1.40
CA VAL A 47 -11.61 10.06 -0.30
C VAL A 47 -13.01 10.34 0.26
N ILE A 48 -13.34 11.61 0.53
CA ILE A 48 -14.67 12.04 0.98
C ILE A 48 -15.72 11.67 -0.07
N GLY A 49 -15.45 11.93 -1.36
CA GLY A 49 -16.36 11.58 -2.44
C GLY A 49 -16.61 10.07 -2.58
N HIS A 50 -15.59 9.24 -2.34
CA HIS A 50 -15.70 7.78 -2.45
C HIS A 50 -16.43 7.12 -1.28
N PHE A 51 -16.22 7.60 -0.06
CA PHE A 51 -16.63 6.89 1.16
C PHE A 51 -17.64 7.66 2.02
N GLY A 52 -17.80 8.97 1.78
CA GLY A 52 -18.76 9.83 2.48
C GLY A 52 -18.57 9.80 3.99
N GLU A 53 -19.68 9.63 4.71
CA GLU A 53 -19.72 9.59 6.18
C GLU A 53 -19.21 8.26 6.78
N ASN A 54 -18.83 7.27 5.97
CA ASN A 54 -18.33 5.97 6.45
C ASN A 54 -16.84 6.01 6.86
N ILE A 55 -16.30 7.17 7.20
CA ILE A 55 -14.92 7.37 7.62
C ILE A 55 -14.89 8.11 8.95
N ASP A 56 -14.24 7.53 9.96
CA ASP A 56 -14.09 8.14 11.27
C ASP A 56 -13.10 9.32 11.27
N LEU A 57 -12.06 9.25 10.43
CA LEU A 57 -10.99 10.26 10.36
C LEU A 57 -10.32 10.30 8.98
N ILE A 58 -10.08 11.51 8.47
CA ILE A 58 -9.23 11.77 7.31
C ILE A 58 -8.06 12.64 7.74
N VAL A 59 -6.85 12.22 7.39
CA VAL A 59 -5.64 13.04 7.51
C VAL A 59 -5.30 13.59 6.14
N ASP A 60 -5.49 14.89 5.95
CA ASP A 60 -5.20 15.55 4.68
C ASP A 60 -3.70 15.85 4.54
N GLY A 61 -3.05 15.11 3.65
CA GLY A 61 -1.63 15.26 3.31
C GLY A 61 -1.40 16.03 2.01
N ASN A 62 -2.42 16.72 1.48
CA ASN A 62 -2.48 17.22 0.10
C ASN A 62 -2.41 16.09 -0.94
N LYS A 63 -2.30 16.48 -2.21
CA LYS A 63 -2.20 15.55 -3.34
C LYS A 63 -0.99 14.64 -3.20
N THR A 64 -1.22 13.34 -3.23
CA THR A 64 -0.15 12.35 -3.26
C THR A 64 0.69 12.50 -4.54
N PRO A 65 2.00 12.24 -4.49
CA PRO A 65 2.86 12.33 -5.68
C PRO A 65 2.54 11.29 -6.76
N GLY A 66 1.61 10.37 -6.51
CA GLY A 66 1.28 9.27 -7.40
C GLY A 66 2.46 8.33 -7.66
N GLY A 67 2.39 7.63 -8.80
CA GLY A 67 3.45 6.73 -9.27
C GLY A 67 3.11 5.25 -9.15
N LYS A 68 4.09 4.42 -9.51
CA LYS A 68 3.94 2.96 -9.49
C LYS A 68 3.66 2.46 -8.06
N PRO A 69 2.79 1.46 -7.88
CA PRO A 69 2.57 0.85 -6.58
C PRO A 69 3.84 0.17 -6.05
N SER A 70 3.81 -0.30 -4.81
CA SER A 70 4.92 -1.08 -4.25
C SER A 70 5.15 -2.37 -5.04
N THR A 71 6.43 -2.67 -5.29
CA THR A 71 6.87 -3.99 -5.77
C THR A 71 6.54 -5.04 -4.70
N ILE A 72 6.05 -6.21 -5.11
CA ILE A 72 5.74 -7.33 -4.22
C ILE A 72 6.63 -8.51 -4.61
N ILE A 73 7.39 -9.02 -3.65
CA ILE A 73 8.23 -10.22 -3.79
C ILE A 73 7.67 -11.29 -2.86
N ASP A 74 7.53 -12.51 -3.38
CA ASP A 74 7.25 -13.70 -2.60
C ASP A 74 8.57 -14.35 -2.17
N VAL A 75 8.83 -14.28 -0.87
CA VAL A 75 10.02 -14.85 -0.22
C VAL A 75 9.72 -16.22 0.42
N THR A 76 8.56 -16.80 0.16
CA THR A 76 8.20 -18.15 0.64
C THR A 76 8.72 -19.26 -0.28
N VAL A 77 9.36 -18.90 -1.39
CA VAL A 77 9.91 -19.81 -2.41
C VAL A 77 11.35 -19.43 -2.75
N THR A 78 12.12 -20.38 -3.28
CA THR A 78 13.51 -20.19 -3.71
C THR A 78 13.67 -20.57 -5.19
N PRO A 79 14.18 -19.69 -6.06
CA PRO A 79 14.53 -18.29 -5.78
C PRO A 79 13.27 -17.44 -5.48
N PRO A 80 13.42 -16.29 -4.77
CA PRO A 80 12.30 -15.37 -4.53
C PRO A 80 11.62 -14.95 -5.83
N LYS A 81 10.28 -14.85 -5.81
CA LYS A 81 9.49 -14.57 -7.01
C LYS A 81 8.89 -13.18 -6.98
N ILE A 82 9.03 -12.42 -8.06
CA ILE A 82 8.29 -11.16 -8.23
C ILE A 82 6.81 -11.49 -8.47
N ILE A 83 5.93 -10.97 -7.60
CA ILE A 83 4.47 -11.12 -7.70
C ILE A 83 3.84 -9.91 -8.38
N ARG A 84 4.43 -8.73 -8.18
CA ARG A 84 3.99 -7.49 -8.83
C ARG A 84 5.17 -6.55 -8.99
N ASP A 85 5.42 -6.13 -10.22
CA ASP A 85 6.35 -5.04 -10.52
C ASP A 85 5.81 -3.71 -9.99
N GLY A 86 6.72 -2.90 -9.45
CA GLY A 86 6.35 -1.65 -8.81
C GLY A 86 7.47 -0.63 -8.85
N ARG A 87 7.52 0.20 -7.81
CA ARG A 87 8.49 1.29 -7.69
C ARG A 87 9.95 0.82 -7.58
N VAL A 88 10.19 -0.35 -7.03
CA VAL A 88 11.54 -0.95 -6.96
C VAL A 88 11.73 -1.80 -8.20
N GLN A 89 12.69 -1.43 -9.05
CA GLN A 89 13.13 -2.26 -10.15
C GLN A 89 14.11 -3.29 -9.61
N LEU A 90 13.78 -4.56 -9.85
CA LEU A 90 14.64 -5.69 -9.53
C LEU A 90 15.06 -6.28 -10.85
N GLU A 91 16.36 -6.41 -11.06
CA GLU A 91 16.90 -7.25 -12.13
C GLU A 91 16.50 -8.68 -11.81
N SER A 92 15.89 -9.39 -12.75
CA SER A 92 15.72 -10.84 -12.63
C SER A 92 17.05 -11.47 -13.00
N ASP A 93 17.76 -12.05 -12.04
CA ASP A 93 18.95 -12.84 -12.30
C ASP A 93 18.59 -13.96 -13.29
N HIS A 94 18.98 -13.79 -14.55
CA HIS A 94 18.94 -14.82 -15.58
C HIS A 94 20.22 -15.64 -15.43
N HIS A 95 20.24 -16.60 -14.51
CA HIS A 95 21.22 -17.69 -14.48
C HIS A 95 20.50 -19.02 -14.32
#